data_AF-A0A9D1ESL9-F1
#
_entry.id   AF-A0A9D1ESL9-F1
#
_cell.length_a   1.000
_cell.length_b   1.000
_cell.length_c   1.000
_cell.angle_alpha   90.00
_cell.angle_beta   90.00
_cell.angle_gamma   90.00
#
_symmetry.space_group_name_H-M   'P 1'
#
loop_
_entity.id
_entity.type
_entity.pdbx_description
1 polymer ?
#
loop_
_entity_poly.entity_id
_entity_poly.type
_entity_poly.pdbx_seq_one_letter_code
_entity_poly.pdbx_strand_id
1 'polypeptide(L)'
;METVWMKTPHHIKYALEEKIVRIQADQDLKDFLAEKGNGSETLAAYLCDAYRRKFGKELEIGQHSLAVEILGHAYLDVLLEAISVHLTDAPISLEPVLEALKKIEAHTDVIDCGEKEVDSNRWIWDFLAPFHKILYRAIQDYA
;
A
#
# COMPACT_ATOMS: atom_id res chain seq x y z
N MET A 1 -3.50 -23.67 -7.63
CA MET A 1 -2.40 -23.78 -6.65
C MET A 1 -2.85 -23.07 -5.39
N GLU A 2 -2.55 -23.63 -4.22
CA GLU A 2 -2.88 -23.00 -2.94
C GLU A 2 -1.86 -21.87 -2.65
N THR A 3 -2.35 -20.71 -2.22
CA THR A 3 -1.49 -19.58 -1.85
C THR A 3 -0.71 -19.92 -0.58
N VAL A 4 0.62 -19.87 -0.65
CA VAL A 4 1.50 -20.15 0.49
C VAL A 4 1.76 -18.86 1.27
N TRP A 5 1.18 -18.78 2.46
CA TRP A 5 1.33 -17.65 3.38
C TRP A 5 2.61 -17.77 4.22
N MET A 6 3.35 -16.68 4.29
CA MET A 6 4.53 -16.47 5.13
C MET A 6 4.24 -15.37 6.15
N LYS A 7 5.15 -15.19 7.11
CA LYS A 7 5.06 -14.13 8.12
C LYS A 7 6.33 -13.30 8.16
N THR A 8 6.18 -11.98 8.29
CA THR A 8 7.30 -11.10 8.63
C THR A 8 7.70 -11.30 10.11
N PRO A 9 8.83 -10.73 10.56
CA PRO A 9 9.18 -10.71 11.99
C PRO A 9 8.11 -10.04 12.88
N HIS A 10 7.29 -9.15 12.31
CA HIS A 10 6.17 -8.47 12.97
C HIS A 10 4.85 -9.23 12.81
N HIS A 11 4.89 -10.52 12.47
CA HIS A 11 3.74 -11.42 12.33
C HIS A 11 2.76 -11.14 11.17
N ILE A 12 2.97 -10.07 10.42
CA ILE A 12 2.19 -9.72 9.22
C ILE A 12 2.25 -10.85 8.20
N LYS A 13 1.08 -11.34 7.79
CA LYS A 13 0.99 -12.42 6.80
C LYS A 13 1.08 -11.88 5.39
N TYR A 14 1.90 -12.52 4.57
CA TYR A 14 2.03 -12.18 3.16
C TYR A 14 2.21 -13.42 2.30
N ALA A 15 1.88 -13.31 1.02
CA ALA A 15 2.16 -14.33 0.02
C ALA A 15 2.80 -13.68 -1.22
N LEU A 16 3.58 -14.47 -1.93
CA LEU A 16 4.32 -14.03 -3.12
C LEU A 16 3.95 -14.93 -4.29
N GLU A 17 3.36 -14.32 -5.32
CA GLU A 17 3.02 -14.92 -6.61
C GLU A 17 3.73 -14.13 -7.72
N GLU A 18 3.82 -14.66 -8.94
CA GLU A 18 4.41 -13.86 -10.02
C GLU A 18 3.62 -12.57 -10.20
N LYS A 19 4.33 -11.44 -10.20
CA LYS A 19 3.81 -10.08 -10.38
C LYS A 19 2.92 -9.55 -9.26
N ILE A 20 2.72 -10.30 -8.17
CA ILE A 20 1.80 -9.95 -7.08
C ILE A 20 2.43 -10.25 -5.72
N VAL A 21 2.30 -9.29 -4.82
CA VAL A 21 2.45 -9.49 -3.38
C VAL A 21 1.08 -9.38 -2.73
N ARG A 22 0.69 -10.39 -1.95
CA ARG A 22 -0.57 -10.38 -1.20
C ARG A 22 -0.28 -10.16 0.26
N ILE A 23 -1.09 -9.35 0.94
CA ILE A 23 -0.92 -9.06 2.38
C ILE A 23 -2.27 -9.27 3.06
N GLN A 24 -2.29 -9.99 4.18
CA GLN A 24 -3.51 -10.13 4.97
C GLN A 24 -3.79 -8.81 5.70
N ALA A 25 -5.00 -8.26 5.54
CA ALA A 25 -5.45 -7.04 6.19
C ALA A 25 -5.98 -7.29 7.62
N ASP A 26 -5.26 -8.10 8.41
CA ASP A 26 -5.65 -8.45 9.78
C ASP A 26 -5.19 -7.42 10.82
N GLN A 27 -5.50 -7.68 12.09
CA GLN A 27 -5.17 -6.77 13.18
C GLN A 27 -3.66 -6.59 13.34
N ASP A 28 -2.85 -7.62 13.08
CA ASP A 28 -1.38 -7.54 13.15
C ASP A 28 -0.85 -6.50 12.15
N LEU A 29 -1.40 -6.46 10.93
CA LEU A 29 -1.06 -5.41 9.95
C LEU A 29 -1.46 -4.02 10.47
N LYS A 30 -2.70 -3.87 10.96
CA LYS A 30 -3.20 -2.56 11.42
C LYS A 30 -2.41 -2.03 12.61
N ASP A 31 -2.11 -2.89 13.59
CA ASP A 31 -1.32 -2.51 14.76
C ASP A 31 0.08 -2.07 14.32
N PHE A 32 0.72 -2.83 13.43
CA PHE A 32 2.05 -2.48 12.91
C PHE A 32 2.06 -1.16 12.12
N LEU A 33 1.03 -0.89 11.33
CA LEU A 33 0.93 0.37 10.58
C LEU A 33 0.59 1.56 11.48
N ALA A 34 -0.05 1.32 12.62
CA ALA A 34 -0.38 2.35 13.62
C ALA A 34 0.80 2.73 14.54
N GLU A 35 1.85 1.90 14.60
CA GLU A 35 3.04 2.23 15.37
C GLU A 35 3.70 3.54 14.88
N LYS A 36 4.22 4.34 15.82
CA LYS A 36 4.98 5.56 15.49
C LYS A 36 6.16 5.21 14.59
N GLY A 37 6.08 5.62 13.33
CA GLY A 37 7.09 5.35 12.33
C GLY A 37 6.46 5.11 10.96
N ASN A 38 7.28 4.86 9.96
CA ASN A 38 6.79 4.58 8.61
C ASN A 38 6.65 3.07 8.39
N GLY A 39 5.69 2.46 9.11
CA GLY A 39 5.47 1.02 9.09
C GLY A 39 5.25 0.50 7.66
N SER A 40 4.44 1.21 6.86
CA SER A 40 4.18 0.82 5.47
C SER A 40 5.42 0.87 4.57
N GLU A 41 6.30 1.88 4.72
CA GLU A 41 7.56 1.94 3.97
C GLU A 41 8.48 0.78 4.35
N THR A 42 8.58 0.47 5.65
CA THR A 42 9.39 -0.64 6.16
C THR A 42 8.86 -1.98 5.63
N LEU A 43 7.54 -2.17 5.66
CA LEU A 43 6.88 -3.36 5.12
C LEU A 43 7.08 -3.46 3.60
N ALA A 44 6.90 -2.38 2.86
CA ALA A 44 7.10 -2.36 1.41
C ALA A 44 8.54 -2.75 1.04
N ALA A 45 9.54 -2.18 1.72
CA ALA A 45 10.95 -2.53 1.52
C ALA A 45 11.20 -4.03 1.79
N TYR A 46 10.64 -4.55 2.88
CA TYR A 46 10.74 -5.98 3.22
C TYR A 46 10.13 -6.87 2.12
N LEU A 47 8.94 -6.51 1.64
CA LEU A 47 8.21 -7.29 0.64
C LEU A 47 8.89 -7.26 -0.74
N CYS A 48 9.43 -6.12 -1.16
CA CYS A 48 10.23 -6.02 -2.39
C CYS A 48 11.48 -6.93 -2.31
N ASP A 49 12.21 -6.91 -1.19
CA ASP A 49 13.37 -7.77 -1.01
C ASP A 49 13.00 -9.26 -0.93
N ALA A 50 11.91 -9.60 -0.24
CA ALA A 50 11.40 -10.97 -0.18
C ALA A 50 10.98 -11.48 -1.57
N TYR A 51 10.30 -10.65 -2.36
CA TYR A 51 9.94 -10.96 -3.75
C TYR A 51 11.17 -11.22 -4.60
N ARG A 52 12.17 -10.32 -4.54
CA ARG A 52 13.43 -10.47 -5.26
C ARG A 52 14.17 -11.74 -4.91
N ARG A 53 14.27 -12.09 -3.63
CA ARG A 53 14.91 -13.33 -3.18
C ARG A 53 14.18 -14.58 -3.71
N LYS A 54 12.86 -14.54 -3.80
CA LYS A 54 12.04 -15.67 -4.28
C LYS A 54 12.13 -15.86 -5.80
N PHE A 55 11.99 -14.78 -6.56
CA PHE A 55 11.85 -14.86 -8.02
C PHE A 55 13.12 -14.48 -8.80
N GLY A 56 14.16 -13.98 -8.13
CA GLY A 56 15.42 -13.55 -8.77
C GLY A 56 15.28 -12.28 -9.62
N LYS A 57 14.17 -11.55 -9.49
CA LYS A 57 13.88 -10.30 -10.19
C LYS A 57 13.13 -9.32 -9.29
N GLU A 58 13.25 -8.04 -9.55
CA GLU A 58 12.50 -7.01 -8.84
C GLU A 58 11.00 -7.13 -9.16
N LEU A 59 10.15 -6.77 -8.19
CA LEU A 59 8.74 -6.50 -8.44
C LEU A 59 8.64 -5.16 -9.17
N GLU A 60 7.91 -5.08 -10.28
CA GLU A 60 7.80 -3.86 -11.08
C GLU A 60 6.84 -2.81 -10.46
N ILE A 61 7.04 -2.52 -9.17
CA ILE A 61 6.31 -1.53 -8.37
C ILE A 61 7.33 -0.71 -7.57
N GLY A 62 7.22 0.62 -7.57
CA GLY A 62 8.07 1.46 -6.73
C GLY A 62 7.77 1.26 -5.24
N GLN A 63 8.79 1.21 -4.38
CA GLN A 63 8.63 0.98 -2.94
C GLN A 63 7.61 1.93 -2.28
N HIS A 64 7.63 3.23 -2.61
CA HIS A 64 6.65 4.18 -2.08
C HIS A 64 5.23 3.99 -2.65
N SER A 65 5.11 3.53 -3.89
CA SER A 65 3.82 3.19 -4.51
C SER A 65 3.20 1.99 -3.78
N LEU A 66 4.00 0.95 -3.50
CA LEU A 66 3.59 -0.19 -2.68
C LEU A 66 3.20 0.23 -1.25
N ALA A 67 4.01 1.06 -0.60
CA ALA A 67 3.72 1.53 0.75
C ALA A 67 2.43 2.37 0.82
N VAL A 68 2.19 3.24 -0.16
CA VAL A 68 0.96 4.05 -0.22
C VAL A 68 -0.26 3.18 -0.51
N GLU A 69 -0.15 2.15 -1.35
CA GLU A 69 -1.22 1.18 -1.55
C GLU A 69 -1.59 0.44 -0.27
N ILE A 70 -0.60 -0.08 0.46
CA ILE A 70 -0.82 -0.78 1.74
C ILE A 70 -1.61 0.14 2.69
N LEU A 71 -1.20 1.41 2.79
CA LEU A 71 -1.89 2.40 3.59
C LEU A 71 -3.30 2.72 3.07
N GLY A 72 -3.46 2.85 1.76
CA GLY A 72 -4.74 3.16 1.13
C GLY A 72 -5.78 2.05 1.34
N HIS A 73 -5.36 0.79 1.37
CA HIS A 73 -6.24 -0.32 1.70
C HIS A 73 -6.50 -0.47 3.21
N ALA A 74 -5.50 -0.18 4.05
CA ALA A 74 -5.65 -0.27 5.51
C ALA A 74 -6.45 0.90 6.12
N TYR A 75 -6.30 2.11 5.56
CA TYR A 75 -6.83 3.38 6.07
C TYR A 75 -7.40 4.25 4.95
N LEU A 76 -8.29 3.69 4.13
CA LEU A 76 -8.85 4.39 2.95
C LEU A 76 -9.47 5.75 3.31
N ASP A 77 -10.26 5.82 4.37
CA ASP A 77 -10.93 7.06 4.81
C ASP A 77 -9.91 8.15 5.18
N VAL A 78 -8.86 7.76 5.90
CA VAL A 78 -7.76 8.67 6.31
C VAL A 78 -6.98 9.15 5.10
N LEU A 79 -6.73 8.25 4.14
CA LEU A 79 -6.06 8.62 2.89
C LEU A 79 -6.89 9.63 2.09
N LEU A 80 -8.20 9.42 1.96
CA LEU A 80 -9.11 10.33 1.28
C LEU A 80 -9.14 11.71 1.95
N GLU A 81 -9.17 11.76 3.28
CA GLU A 81 -9.09 13.00 4.04
C GLU A 81 -7.74 13.69 3.85
N ALA A 82 -6.63 12.96 3.97
CA ALA A 82 -5.28 13.49 3.81
C ALA A 82 -5.06 14.13 2.43
N ILE A 83 -5.53 13.47 1.36
CA ILE A 83 -5.48 14.02 -0.01
C ILE A 83 -6.33 15.29 -0.09
N SER A 84 -7.55 15.25 0.46
CA SER A 84 -8.51 16.36 0.37
C SER A 84 -8.12 17.58 1.21
N VAL A 85 -7.33 17.41 2.28
CA VAL A 85 -6.89 18.50 3.17
C VAL A 85 -5.50 19.00 2.81
N HIS A 86 -4.56 18.11 2.48
CA HIS A 86 -3.14 18.47 2.38
C HIS A 86 -2.62 18.60 0.95
N LEU A 87 -3.37 18.12 -0.05
CA LEU A 87 -2.96 18.20 -1.46
C LEU A 87 -3.82 19.17 -2.28
N THR A 88 -4.59 20.06 -1.64
CA THR A 88 -5.49 21.02 -2.32
C THR A 88 -4.78 21.96 -3.28
N ASP A 89 -3.52 22.32 -2.99
CA ASP A 89 -2.71 23.24 -3.80
C ASP A 89 -1.85 22.52 -4.84
N ALA A 90 -2.06 21.21 -5.05
CA ALA A 90 -1.34 20.48 -6.08
C ALA A 90 -1.62 21.09 -7.46
N PRO A 91 -0.61 21.27 -8.32
CA PRO A 91 -0.77 21.88 -9.65
C PRO A 91 -1.51 20.98 -10.66
N ILE A 92 -2.05 19.85 -10.20
CA ILE A 92 -2.67 18.79 -10.98
C ILE A 92 -4.00 18.40 -10.33
N SER A 93 -5.02 18.11 -11.14
CA SER A 93 -6.33 17.69 -10.60
C SER A 93 -6.21 16.32 -9.92
N LEU A 94 -6.71 16.25 -8.70
CA LEU A 94 -6.79 15.03 -7.88
C LEU A 94 -8.15 14.33 -8.01
N GLU A 95 -9.11 14.93 -8.70
CA GLU A 95 -10.48 14.39 -8.83
C GLU A 95 -10.50 12.96 -9.40
N PRO A 96 -9.72 12.61 -10.46
CA PRO A 96 -9.73 11.24 -10.96
C PRO A 96 -9.24 10.23 -9.92
N VAL A 97 -8.26 10.61 -9.11
CA VAL A 97 -7.67 9.78 -8.05
C VAL A 97 -8.68 9.60 -6.91
N LEU A 98 -9.32 10.66 -6.46
CA LEU A 98 -10.36 10.61 -5.44
C LEU A 98 -11.55 9.75 -5.88
N GLU A 99 -12.01 9.90 -7.12
CA GLU A 99 -13.10 9.08 -7.66
C GLU A 99 -12.72 7.60 -7.84
N ALA A 100 -11.45 7.31 -8.11
CA ALA A 100 -10.97 5.93 -8.18
C ALA A 100 -10.84 5.30 -6.79
N LEU A 101 -10.28 6.04 -5.81
CA LEU A 101 -10.16 5.60 -4.42
C LEU A 101 -11.53 5.29 -3.79
N LYS A 102 -12.56 6.08 -4.05
CA LYS A 102 -13.94 5.82 -3.57
C LYS A 102 -14.54 4.51 -4.10
N LYS A 103 -13.99 3.94 -5.17
CA LYS A 103 -14.44 2.65 -5.74
C LYS A 103 -13.67 1.46 -5.19
N ILE A 104 -12.60 1.71 -4.43
CA ILE A 104 -11.86 0.66 -3.74
C ILE A 104 -12.71 0.20 -2.56
N GLU A 105 -12.90 -1.10 -2.42
CA GLU A 105 -13.57 -1.65 -1.24
C GLU A 105 -12.68 -1.44 -0.01
N ALA A 106 -13.12 -0.54 0.88
CA ALA A 106 -12.67 -0.57 2.27
C ALA A 106 -13.07 -1.94 2.84
N HIS A 107 -12.16 -2.62 3.54
CA HIS A 107 -12.36 -3.93 4.18
C HIS A 107 -12.16 -5.18 3.31
N THR A 108 -11.30 -5.14 2.30
CA THR A 108 -10.76 -6.40 1.76
C THR A 108 -9.96 -7.14 2.83
N ASP A 109 -10.17 -8.46 2.96
CA ASP A 109 -9.39 -9.32 3.85
C ASP A 109 -7.93 -9.46 3.39
N VAL A 110 -7.70 -9.29 2.08
CA VAL A 110 -6.40 -9.42 1.43
C VAL A 110 -6.14 -8.23 0.53
N ILE A 111 -4.99 -7.60 0.71
CA ILE A 111 -4.47 -6.52 -0.12
C ILE A 111 -3.62 -7.16 -1.22
N ASP A 112 -4.05 -7.02 -2.46
CA ASP A 112 -3.33 -7.54 -3.63
C ASP A 112 -2.52 -6.42 -4.29
N CYS A 113 -1.22 -6.39 -4.01
CA CYS A 113 -0.29 -5.41 -4.55
C CYS A 113 0.38 -5.95 -5.82
N GLY A 114 -0.13 -5.55 -6.99
CA GLY A 114 0.27 -6.09 -8.28
C GLY A 114 1.02 -5.12 -9.20
N GLU A 115 1.80 -5.68 -10.13
CA GLU A 115 2.32 -4.94 -11.28
C GLU A 115 1.16 -4.44 -12.17
N LYS A 116 1.40 -3.46 -13.04
CA LYS A 116 0.36 -2.81 -13.88
C LYS A 116 -0.48 -3.77 -14.73
N GLU A 117 0.07 -4.93 -15.06
CA GLU A 117 -0.62 -5.96 -15.85
C GLU A 117 -1.67 -6.74 -15.05
N VAL A 118 -1.54 -6.76 -13.73
CA VAL A 118 -2.36 -7.58 -12.82
C VAL A 118 -3.09 -6.76 -11.75
N ASP A 119 -2.70 -5.50 -11.55
CA ASP A 119 -3.39 -4.51 -10.72
C ASP A 119 -3.83 -3.31 -11.57
N SER A 120 -5.14 -3.22 -11.80
CA SER A 120 -5.76 -2.14 -12.58
C SER A 120 -5.75 -0.78 -11.87
N ASN A 121 -5.55 -0.77 -10.55
CA ASN A 121 -5.47 0.45 -9.74
C ASN A 121 -4.04 0.95 -9.59
N ARG A 122 -3.03 0.30 -10.18
CA ARG A 122 -1.61 0.65 -10.04
C ARG A 122 -1.28 2.11 -10.32
N TRP A 123 -1.96 2.70 -11.29
CA TRP A 123 -1.79 4.10 -11.64
C TRP A 123 -2.15 5.07 -10.48
N ILE A 124 -3.10 4.72 -9.61
CA ILE A 124 -3.51 5.52 -8.45
C ILE A 124 -2.33 5.62 -7.48
N TRP A 125 -1.75 4.47 -7.16
CA TRP A 125 -0.69 4.34 -6.18
C TRP A 125 0.62 4.96 -6.69
N ASP A 126 0.93 4.76 -7.97
CA ASP A 126 2.07 5.41 -8.64
C ASP A 126 1.91 6.94 -8.65
N PHE A 127 0.70 7.43 -8.87
CA PHE A 127 0.40 8.86 -8.85
C PHE A 127 0.55 9.47 -7.45
N LEU A 128 0.17 8.73 -6.40
CA LEU A 128 0.24 9.19 -5.03
C LEU A 128 1.65 9.06 -4.42
N ALA A 129 2.50 8.17 -4.95
CA ALA A 129 3.84 7.90 -4.44
C ALA A 129 4.73 9.16 -4.28
N PRO A 130 4.75 10.16 -5.18
CA PRO A 130 5.51 11.40 -4.96
C PRO A 130 5.07 12.21 -3.74
N PHE A 131 3.81 12.06 -3.29
CA PHE A 131 3.24 12.75 -2.14
C PHE A 131 3.42 11.98 -0.82
N HIS A 132 4.14 10.83 -0.84
CA HIS A 132 4.26 9.91 0.28
C HIS A 132 4.59 10.58 1.62
N LYS A 133 5.48 11.59 1.66
CA LYS A 133 5.84 12.28 2.92
C LYS A 133 4.64 12.93 3.62
N ILE A 134 3.73 13.50 2.85
CA ILE A 134 2.51 14.13 3.36
C ILE A 134 1.54 13.04 3.83
N LEU A 135 1.36 12.00 3.01
CA LEU A 135 0.43 10.90 3.29
C LEU A 135 0.86 10.09 4.52
N TYR A 136 2.14 9.76 4.65
CA TYR A 136 2.69 9.05 5.79
C TYR A 136 2.48 9.84 7.08
N ARG A 137 2.70 11.16 7.04
CA ARG A 137 2.50 12.02 8.21
C ARG A 137 1.02 12.11 8.61
N ALA A 138 0.12 12.32 7.64
CA ALA A 138 -1.30 12.44 7.92
C ALA A 138 -1.86 11.15 8.57
N ILE A 139 -1.38 9.99 8.14
CA ILE A 139 -1.80 8.70 8.71
C ILE A 139 -1.14 8.44 10.07
N GLN A 140 0.12 8.85 10.27
CA GLN A 140 0.76 8.80 11.61
C GLN A 140 0.05 9.68 12.63
N ASP A 141 -0.46 10.84 12.23
CA ASP A 141 -1.20 11.73 13.13
C ASP A 141 -2.61 11.19 13.45
N TYR A 142 -3.10 10.22 12.69
CA TYR A 142 -4.40 9.55 12.89
C TYR A 142 -4.34 8.32 13.82
N ALA A 143 -3.24 7.56 13.75
CA ALA A 143 -3.05 6.30 14.49
C ALA A 143 -2.58 6.50 15.94
#